data_AF-R7VDM4-F1
#
_entry.id   AF-R7VDM4-F1
#
_cell.length_a   1.000
_cell.length_b   1.000
_cell.length_c   1.000
_cell.angle_alpha   90.00
_cell.angle_beta   90.00
_cell.angle_gamma   90.00
#
_symmetry.space_group_name_H-M   'P 1'
#
loop_
_entity.id
_entity.type
_entity.pdbx_description
1 polymer ?
#
loop_
_entity_poly.entity_id
_entity_poly.type
_entity_poly.pdbx_seq_one_letter_code
_entity_poly.pdbx_strand_id
1 'polypeptide(L)'
;MAEENKNNRRYAPVEMEELAYKAWKLAEGIDVPQNQVEWFYRDVSRDKEKDMRVTGRMQTYLKDNNGDPRCPINGNLKGLHFAANVDYITRKPKVPSPYGNRRLKVPALDLIKKCPNLYFADMFCYNTPHHPHHILLVMTRPGSPADRFCSRCLPRLNWYSNPFLVLHSPKSDDDEYRIGIPKHNIWVELFYTEHVDSQSGEIWEEVPLTRRHWETGRQRRSFALTKRARCRECNFP
;
A
#
# COMPACT_ATOMS: atom_id res chain seq x y z
N MET A 1 -0.37 -36.81 15.45
CA MET A 1 -0.81 -35.98 14.30
C MET A 1 -0.56 -34.54 14.72
N ALA A 2 0.36 -33.86 14.04
CA ALA A 2 0.77 -32.51 14.42
C ALA A 2 -0.39 -31.54 14.13
N GLU A 3 -0.84 -30.81 15.15
CA GLU A 3 -1.61 -29.58 14.93
C GLU A 3 -0.73 -28.63 14.13
N GLU A 4 -1.00 -28.51 12.82
CA GLU A 4 -0.44 -27.42 12.04
C GLU A 4 -0.79 -26.12 12.75
N ASN A 5 0.26 -25.42 13.17
CA ASN A 5 0.18 -24.15 13.86
C ASN A 5 -0.69 -23.20 13.03
N LYS A 6 -1.94 -22.97 13.44
CA LYS A 6 -2.94 -22.15 12.70
C LYS A 6 -2.41 -20.76 12.31
N ASN A 7 -1.34 -20.29 12.96
CA ASN A 7 -0.62 -19.06 12.64
C ASN A 7 0.21 -19.08 11.35
N ASN A 8 0.40 -20.23 10.69
CA ASN A 8 1.20 -20.33 9.46
C ASN A 8 0.38 -20.58 8.19
N ARG A 9 -0.96 -20.68 8.30
CA ARG A 9 -1.85 -20.89 7.16
C ARG A 9 -2.12 -19.56 6.44
N ARG A 10 -1.89 -19.54 5.13
CA ARG A 10 -2.30 -18.43 4.25
C ARG A 10 -3.82 -18.40 4.10
N TYR A 11 -4.39 -17.22 3.88
CA TYR A 11 -5.81 -17.12 3.51
C TYR A 11 -6.11 -17.90 2.24
N ALA A 12 -7.19 -18.68 2.27
CA ALA A 12 -7.78 -19.25 1.07
C ALA A 12 -8.51 -18.16 0.25
N PRO A 13 -8.76 -18.37 -1.05
CA PRO A 13 -9.46 -17.39 -1.89
C PRO A 13 -10.82 -16.93 -1.32
N VAL A 14 -11.61 -17.85 -0.75
CA VAL A 14 -12.90 -17.51 -0.12
C VAL A 14 -12.74 -16.57 1.08
N GLU A 15 -11.72 -16.79 1.91
CA GLU A 15 -11.40 -15.90 3.03
C GLU A 15 -10.93 -14.54 2.53
N MET A 16 -10.22 -14.49 1.39
CA MET A 16 -9.83 -13.21 0.79
C MET A 16 -11.04 -12.41 0.30
N GLU A 17 -12.05 -13.07 -0.28
CA GLU A 17 -13.32 -12.42 -0.68
C GLU A 17 -14.07 -11.88 0.55
N GLU A 18 -14.18 -12.66 1.62
CA GLU A 18 -14.80 -12.22 2.87
C GLU A 18 -14.04 -11.05 3.51
N LEU A 19 -12.71 -11.10 3.51
CA LEU A 19 -11.88 -10.02 4.05
C LEU A 19 -12.01 -8.74 3.20
N ALA A 20 -12.07 -8.88 1.87
CA ALA A 20 -12.32 -7.76 0.96
C ALA A 20 -13.70 -7.14 1.20
N TYR A 21 -14.73 -7.95 1.43
CA TYR A 21 -16.06 -7.47 1.78
C TYR A 21 -16.08 -6.71 3.11
N LYS A 22 -15.41 -7.22 4.15
CA LYS A 22 -15.27 -6.50 5.43
C LYS A 22 -14.56 -5.16 5.25
N ALA A 23 -13.45 -5.16 4.50
CA ALA A 23 -12.73 -3.94 4.16
C ALA A 23 -13.62 -2.95 3.40
N TRP A 24 -14.41 -3.44 2.44
CA TRP A 24 -15.35 -2.63 1.69
C TRP A 24 -16.36 -1.97 2.62
N LYS A 25 -17.00 -2.74 3.52
CA LYS A 25 -17.94 -2.21 4.51
C LYS A 25 -17.32 -1.17 5.43
N LEU A 26 -16.06 -1.34 5.81
CA LEU A 26 -15.34 -0.37 6.62
C LEU A 26 -15.09 0.94 5.86
N ALA A 27 -14.84 0.85 4.56
CA ALA A 27 -14.60 2.02 3.70
C ALA A 27 -15.90 2.65 3.16
N GLU A 28 -17.00 1.88 3.12
CA GLU A 28 -18.33 2.32 2.69
C GLU A 28 -18.88 3.37 3.67
N GLY A 29 -19.32 4.52 3.14
CA GLY A 29 -19.78 5.66 3.94
C GLY A 29 -18.68 6.64 4.34
N ILE A 30 -17.41 6.35 4.00
CA ILE A 30 -16.35 7.33 4.08
C ILE A 30 -16.39 8.21 2.82
N ASP A 31 -16.50 9.53 3.01
CA ASP A 31 -16.61 10.50 1.91
C ASP A 31 -15.29 10.61 1.09
N VAL A 32 -15.17 9.73 0.10
CA VAL A 32 -14.06 9.57 -0.86
C VAL A 32 -13.70 10.83 -1.69
N PRO A 33 -14.64 11.72 -2.11
CA PRO A 33 -14.39 12.75 -3.12
C PRO A 33 -13.43 13.89 -2.75
N GLN A 34 -12.96 14.01 -1.49
CA GLN A 34 -12.20 15.19 -1.05
C GLN A 34 -10.69 14.99 -0.97
N ASN A 35 -10.19 13.75 -1.03
CA ASN A 35 -8.75 13.46 -0.94
C ASN A 35 -8.18 13.09 -2.31
N GLN A 36 -7.83 14.12 -3.10
CA GLN A 36 -7.15 13.90 -4.37
C GLN A 36 -5.72 13.42 -4.13
N VAL A 37 -5.39 12.28 -4.73
CA VAL A 37 -4.04 11.72 -4.75
C VAL A 37 -3.43 11.98 -6.12
N GLU A 38 -2.36 12.76 -6.12
CA GLU A 38 -1.55 13.01 -7.32
C GLU A 38 -0.36 12.05 -7.40
N TRP A 39 0.19 11.68 -6.23
CA TRP A 39 1.42 10.89 -6.11
C TRP A 39 1.18 9.65 -5.26
N PHE A 40 1.70 8.52 -5.72
CA PHE A 40 2.03 7.43 -4.81
C PHE A 40 3.45 7.65 -4.31
N TYR A 41 3.65 7.49 -3.00
CA TYR A 41 4.93 7.84 -2.40
C TYR A 41 5.44 6.75 -1.48
N ARG A 42 6.76 6.70 -1.31
CA ARG A 42 7.41 5.81 -0.37
C ARG A 42 8.57 6.50 0.32
N ASP A 43 8.72 6.20 1.59
CA ASP A 43 9.81 6.69 2.41
C ASP A 43 10.92 5.65 2.44
N VAL A 44 12.15 6.09 2.20
CA VAL A 44 13.35 5.26 2.12
C VAL A 44 14.54 5.94 2.79
N SER A 45 15.61 5.19 2.99
CA SER A 45 16.87 5.73 3.48
C SER A 45 17.61 6.54 2.41
N ARG A 46 18.49 7.45 2.84
CA ARG A 46 19.45 8.13 1.95
C ARG A 46 20.31 7.13 1.16
N ASP A 47 20.66 5.99 1.75
CA ASP A 47 21.45 4.97 1.04
C ASP A 47 20.63 4.31 -0.08
N LYS A 48 19.33 4.07 0.13
CA LYS A 48 18.46 3.53 -0.92
C LYS A 48 18.20 4.52 -2.05
N GLU A 49 18.11 5.80 -1.74
CA GLU A 49 18.11 6.85 -2.78
C GLU A 49 19.43 6.84 -3.56
N LYS A 50 20.59 6.80 -2.89
CA LYS A 50 21.90 6.73 -3.56
C LYS A 50 22.01 5.49 -4.46
N ASP A 51 21.61 4.32 -3.95
CA ASP A 51 21.60 3.07 -4.72
C ASP A 51 20.75 3.21 -5.99
N MET A 52 19.57 3.83 -5.89
CA MET A 52 18.71 4.07 -7.04
C MET A 52 19.36 5.04 -8.05
N ARG A 53 20.00 6.12 -7.58
CA ARG A 53 20.70 7.07 -8.45
C ARG A 53 21.84 6.41 -9.22
N VAL A 54 22.55 5.46 -8.60
CA VAL A 54 23.64 4.71 -9.24
C VAL A 54 23.11 3.66 -10.22
N THR A 55 22.09 2.90 -9.82
CA THR A 55 21.56 1.79 -10.62
C THR A 55 20.54 2.22 -11.68
N GLY A 56 20.06 3.46 -11.62
CA GLY A 56 19.02 4.00 -12.49
C GLY A 56 17.61 3.49 -12.21
N ARG A 57 17.40 2.67 -11.16
CA ARG A 57 16.07 2.14 -10.82
C ARG A 57 15.92 1.69 -9.37
N MET A 58 14.70 1.80 -8.85
CA MET A 58 14.28 1.14 -7.62
C MET A 58 13.93 -0.32 -7.91
N GLN A 59 14.72 -1.24 -7.38
CA GLN A 59 14.52 -2.68 -7.58
C GLN A 59 13.43 -3.24 -6.66
N THR A 60 12.52 -4.04 -7.23
CA THR A 60 11.49 -4.76 -6.48
C THR A 60 12.13 -5.76 -5.52
N TYR A 61 11.50 -5.97 -4.36
CA TYR A 61 11.93 -6.97 -3.39
C TYR A 61 10.80 -7.94 -3.07
N LEU A 62 11.17 -9.15 -2.62
CA LEU A 62 10.21 -10.15 -2.18
C LEU A 62 9.46 -9.62 -0.95
N LYS A 63 8.13 -9.67 -0.98
CA LYS A 63 7.30 -9.26 0.15
C LYS A 63 7.65 -10.06 1.41
N ASP A 64 7.93 -9.36 2.49
CA ASP A 64 8.20 -9.92 3.82
C ASP A 64 6.90 -10.30 4.55
N ASN A 65 6.98 -10.80 5.78
CA ASN A 65 5.79 -11.12 6.60
C ASN A 65 5.32 -9.94 7.48
N ASN A 66 5.58 -8.69 7.09
CA ASN A 66 4.98 -7.53 7.78
C ASN A 66 3.47 -7.44 7.49
N GLY A 67 2.72 -6.77 8.36
CA GLY A 67 1.25 -6.72 8.29
C GLY A 67 0.61 -7.99 8.85
N ASP A 68 -0.27 -8.64 8.08
CA ASP A 68 -0.79 -9.97 8.42
C ASP A 68 0.13 -11.08 7.90
N PRO A 69 0.66 -11.96 8.78
CA PRO A 69 1.40 -13.14 8.36
C PRO A 69 0.62 -14.10 7.47
N ARG A 70 -0.72 -14.04 7.42
CA ARG A 70 -1.57 -14.89 6.58
C ARG A 70 -1.79 -14.35 5.16
N CYS A 71 -1.39 -13.11 4.89
CA CYS A 71 -1.56 -12.48 3.57
C CYS A 71 -0.90 -13.36 2.47
N PRO A 72 -1.63 -13.73 1.39
CA PRO A 72 -1.11 -14.66 0.38
C PRO A 72 0.15 -14.18 -0.35
N ILE A 73 0.36 -12.86 -0.44
CA ILE A 73 1.47 -12.31 -1.24
C ILE A 73 2.83 -12.40 -0.54
N ASN A 74 2.87 -12.57 0.78
CA ASN A 74 4.15 -12.61 1.50
C ASN A 74 4.95 -13.84 1.08
N GLY A 75 6.21 -13.64 0.72
CA GLY A 75 7.09 -14.68 0.20
C GLY A 75 6.80 -15.12 -1.24
N ASN A 76 5.75 -14.61 -1.88
CA ASN A 76 5.33 -15.03 -3.23
C ASN A 76 5.51 -13.95 -4.30
N LEU A 77 5.32 -12.67 -3.96
CA LEU A 77 5.41 -11.57 -4.91
C LEU A 77 6.61 -10.67 -4.65
N LYS A 78 7.24 -10.22 -5.75
CA LYS A 78 8.21 -9.12 -5.72
C LYS A 78 7.52 -7.82 -6.10
N GLY A 79 7.83 -6.76 -5.37
CA GLY A 79 7.24 -5.45 -5.61
C GLY A 79 7.86 -4.36 -4.74
N LEU A 80 7.21 -3.20 -4.77
CA LEU A 80 7.59 -1.98 -4.08
C LEU A 80 6.37 -1.48 -3.30
N HIS A 81 6.54 -1.24 -2.00
CA HIS A 81 5.49 -0.60 -1.20
C HIS A 81 5.44 0.90 -1.47
N PHE A 82 4.21 1.39 -1.65
CA PHE A 82 3.85 2.80 -1.70
C PHE A 82 2.67 3.07 -0.77
N ALA A 83 2.53 4.32 -0.33
CA ALA A 83 1.35 4.85 0.32
C ALA A 83 0.63 5.80 -0.63
N ALA A 84 -0.70 5.85 -0.52
CA ALA A 84 -1.54 6.81 -1.24
C ALA A 84 -2.06 7.95 -0.34
N ASN A 85 -1.98 7.81 0.99
CA ASN A 85 -2.62 8.72 1.92
C ASN A 85 -2.02 10.14 1.92
N VAL A 86 -2.89 11.14 1.76
CA VAL A 86 -2.51 12.54 1.89
C VAL A 86 -3.06 13.15 3.18
N ASP A 87 -2.47 14.25 3.63
CA ASP A 87 -3.05 15.14 4.62
C ASP A 87 -4.25 15.88 4.04
N TYR A 88 -5.34 15.97 4.81
CA TYR A 88 -6.63 16.47 4.31
C TYR A 88 -6.59 17.98 3.99
N ILE A 89 -5.80 18.74 4.74
CA ILE A 89 -5.72 20.19 4.59
C ILE A 89 -4.73 20.53 3.47
N THR A 90 -3.53 19.98 3.56
CA THR A 90 -2.43 20.33 2.65
C THR A 90 -2.45 19.55 1.34
N ARG A 91 -3.20 18.43 1.27
CA ARG A 91 -3.25 17.47 0.15
C ARG A 91 -1.89 16.86 -0.20
N LYS A 92 -0.91 16.97 0.70
CA LYS A 92 0.44 16.43 0.52
C LYS A 92 0.60 15.09 1.23
N PRO A 93 1.55 14.24 0.80
CA PRO A 93 1.94 13.03 1.52
C PRO A 93 2.14 13.26 3.02
N LYS A 94 1.59 12.38 3.87
CA LYS A 94 1.58 12.57 5.33
C LYS A 94 3.00 12.64 5.92
N VAL A 95 3.19 13.52 6.89
CA VAL A 95 4.42 13.67 7.69
C VAL A 95 4.09 13.56 9.18
N PRO A 96 5.05 13.14 10.05
CA PRO A 96 6.42 12.74 9.75
C PRO A 96 6.54 11.30 9.21
N SER A 97 7.67 10.99 8.58
CA SER A 97 7.94 9.65 8.04
C SER A 97 8.34 8.66 9.14
N PRO A 98 7.74 7.44 9.15
CA PRO A 98 8.18 6.35 10.01
C PRO A 98 9.20 5.40 9.34
N TYR A 99 9.52 5.55 8.04
CA TYR A 99 10.33 4.55 7.31
C TYR A 99 11.67 5.08 6.75
N GLY A 100 11.85 6.40 6.69
CA GLY A 100 13.07 6.99 6.12
C GLY A 100 12.95 8.50 5.89
N ASN A 101 14.08 9.20 5.86
CA ASN A 101 14.10 10.66 5.73
C ASN A 101 14.08 11.15 4.29
N ARG A 102 14.03 10.23 3.32
CA ARG A 102 13.92 10.55 1.89
C ARG A 102 12.64 9.97 1.35
N ARG A 103 11.86 10.79 0.66
CA ARG A 103 10.60 10.37 0.06
C ARG A 103 10.71 10.39 -1.45
N LEU A 104 10.41 9.25 -2.06
CA LEU A 104 10.20 9.11 -3.50
C LEU A 104 8.71 9.28 -3.77
N LYS A 105 8.33 10.27 -4.59
CA LYS A 105 6.99 10.44 -5.13
C LYS A 105 7.00 10.07 -6.61
N VAL A 106 6.04 9.26 -7.06
CA VAL A 106 5.85 8.91 -8.48
C VAL A 106 4.42 9.27 -8.88
N PRO A 107 4.19 9.84 -10.09
CA PRO A 107 2.84 10.22 -10.50
C PRO A 107 1.95 8.99 -10.46
N ALA A 108 0.83 9.07 -9.75
CA ALA A 108 -0.03 7.92 -9.53
C ALA A 108 -0.57 7.35 -10.86
N LEU A 109 -0.92 8.23 -11.81
CA LEU A 109 -1.39 7.84 -13.14
C LEU A 109 -0.34 7.08 -13.94
N ASP A 110 0.95 7.36 -13.77
CA ASP A 110 2.00 6.66 -14.52
C ASP A 110 2.18 5.22 -14.02
N LEU A 111 2.08 5.01 -12.70
CA LEU A 111 2.05 3.67 -12.12
C LEU A 111 0.78 2.91 -12.52
N ILE A 112 -0.38 3.58 -12.58
CA ILE A 112 -1.64 2.96 -13.04
C ILE A 112 -1.55 2.55 -14.50
N LYS A 113 -1.01 3.41 -15.39
CA LYS A 113 -0.82 3.09 -16.81
C LYS A 113 0.06 1.86 -17.01
N LYS A 114 1.14 1.72 -16.23
CA LYS A 114 2.07 0.58 -16.32
C LYS A 114 1.51 -0.69 -15.67
N CYS A 115 0.77 -0.56 -14.56
CA CYS A 115 0.17 -1.66 -13.82
C CYS A 115 -1.33 -1.42 -13.56
N PRO A 116 -2.19 -1.56 -14.60
CA PRO A 116 -3.62 -1.24 -14.49
C PRO A 116 -4.43 -2.31 -13.73
N ASN A 117 -3.91 -3.50 -13.48
CA ASN A 117 -4.67 -4.51 -12.73
C ASN A 117 -4.51 -4.28 -11.23
N LEU A 118 -5.62 -4.07 -10.51
CA LEU A 118 -5.68 -3.82 -9.08
C LEU A 118 -6.35 -5.00 -8.34
N TYR A 119 -5.74 -5.46 -7.26
CA TYR A 119 -6.23 -6.57 -6.44
C TYR A 119 -6.23 -6.20 -4.95
N PHE A 120 -7.23 -6.68 -4.22
CA PHE A 120 -7.22 -6.62 -2.75
C PHE A 120 -6.33 -7.73 -2.20
N ALA A 121 -5.34 -7.38 -1.37
CA ALA A 121 -4.37 -8.35 -0.84
C ALA A 121 -4.50 -8.58 0.66
N ASP A 122 -4.92 -7.57 1.43
CA ASP A 122 -5.08 -7.72 2.87
C ASP A 122 -5.83 -6.55 3.52
N MET A 123 -6.34 -6.80 4.73
CA MET A 123 -6.72 -5.77 5.69
C MET A 123 -6.20 -6.13 7.09
N PHE A 124 -5.36 -5.27 7.65
CA PHE A 124 -4.77 -5.49 8.98
C PHE A 124 -4.67 -4.20 9.78
N CYS A 125 -4.43 -4.30 11.08
CA CYS A 125 -4.09 -3.14 11.90
C CYS A 125 -3.04 -3.52 12.94
N TYR A 126 -2.21 -2.56 13.31
CA TYR A 126 -1.17 -2.76 14.31
C TYR A 126 -1.65 -2.41 15.71
N ASN A 127 -0.94 -2.91 16.72
CA ASN A 127 -1.14 -2.52 18.11
C ASN A 127 -0.53 -1.12 18.40
N THR A 128 -1.11 -0.08 17.80
CA THR A 128 -0.70 1.34 17.96
C THR A 128 -1.83 2.18 18.54
N PRO A 129 -1.59 3.27 19.28
CA PRO A 129 -2.64 4.02 19.99
C PRO A 129 -3.84 4.49 19.13
N HIS A 130 -3.61 4.77 17.85
CA HIS A 130 -4.65 5.26 16.92
C HIS A 130 -5.23 4.15 16.03
N HIS A 131 -4.65 2.95 16.07
CA HIS A 131 -5.12 1.75 15.37
C HIS A 131 -5.64 1.96 13.93
N PRO A 132 -4.93 2.66 13.03
CA PRO A 132 -5.40 2.78 11.67
C PRO A 132 -5.50 1.39 11.04
N HIS A 133 -6.58 1.16 10.28
CA HIS A 133 -6.74 -0.04 9.49
C HIS A 133 -5.97 0.14 8.18
N HIS A 134 -5.05 -0.77 7.89
CA HIS A 134 -4.29 -0.80 6.67
C HIS A 134 -5.04 -1.66 5.64
N ILE A 135 -5.22 -1.12 4.44
CA ILE A 135 -5.70 -1.84 3.26
C ILE A 135 -4.51 -2.00 2.33
N LEU A 136 -4.12 -3.23 2.06
CA LEU A 136 -3.04 -3.54 1.12
C LEU A 136 -3.63 -3.94 -0.22
N LEU A 137 -3.30 -3.16 -1.25
CA LEU A 137 -3.66 -3.42 -2.63
C LEU A 137 -2.42 -3.85 -3.42
N VAL A 138 -2.59 -4.66 -4.46
CA VAL A 138 -1.51 -5.06 -5.37
C VAL A 138 -1.81 -4.52 -6.76
N MET A 139 -0.82 -3.84 -7.35
CA MET A 139 -0.87 -3.35 -8.73
C MET A 139 0.03 -4.20 -9.59
N THR A 140 -0.51 -4.75 -10.68
CA THR A 140 0.24 -5.62 -11.59
C THR A 140 0.09 -5.22 -13.06
N ARG A 141 1.11 -5.54 -13.84
CA ARG A 141 1.05 -5.46 -15.30
C ARG A 141 0.25 -6.66 -15.85
N PRO A 142 -0.69 -6.45 -16.78
CA PRO A 142 -1.48 -7.52 -17.38
C PRO A 142 -0.62 -8.65 -17.94
N GLY A 143 -1.00 -9.88 -17.61
CA GLY A 143 -0.30 -11.09 -18.07
C GLY A 143 1.09 -11.31 -17.45
N SER A 144 1.51 -10.51 -16.48
CA SER A 144 2.74 -10.78 -15.73
C SER A 144 2.60 -12.02 -14.82
N PRO A 145 3.71 -12.64 -14.37
CA PRO A 145 3.65 -13.71 -13.36
C PRO A 145 2.91 -13.28 -12.08
N ALA A 146 3.10 -12.03 -11.64
CA ALA A 146 2.40 -11.47 -10.50
C ALA A 146 0.89 -11.37 -10.75
N ASP A 147 0.48 -10.87 -11.92
CA ASP A 147 -0.93 -10.78 -12.32
C ASP A 147 -1.62 -12.16 -12.36
N ARG A 148 -0.94 -13.17 -12.93
CA ARG A 148 -1.44 -14.56 -12.94
C ARG A 148 -1.55 -15.13 -11.54
N PHE A 149 -0.65 -14.78 -10.63
CA PHE A 149 -0.76 -15.19 -9.22
C PHE A 149 -1.95 -14.51 -8.56
N CYS A 150 -2.04 -13.18 -8.66
CA CYS A 150 -3.10 -12.39 -8.03
C CYS A 150 -4.48 -12.80 -8.53
N SER A 151 -4.68 -12.94 -9.84
CA SER A 151 -5.97 -13.35 -10.43
C SER A 151 -6.50 -14.70 -9.94
N ARG A 152 -5.64 -15.60 -9.44
CA ARG A 152 -6.06 -16.88 -8.85
C ARG A 152 -6.31 -16.82 -7.35
N CYS A 153 -5.65 -15.89 -6.65
CA CYS A 153 -5.56 -15.91 -5.19
C CYS A 153 -6.24 -14.73 -4.51
N LEU A 154 -6.47 -13.62 -5.24
CA LEU A 154 -6.88 -12.34 -4.69
C LEU A 154 -8.12 -11.79 -5.43
N PRO A 155 -9.06 -11.16 -4.70
CA PRO A 155 -10.18 -10.46 -5.29
C PRO A 155 -9.70 -9.32 -6.20
N ARG A 156 -10.20 -9.30 -7.43
CA ARG A 156 -9.90 -8.23 -8.39
C ARG A 156 -10.78 -7.02 -8.11
N LEU A 157 -10.17 -5.83 -8.11
CA LEU A 157 -10.87 -4.57 -7.90
C LEU A 157 -11.03 -3.81 -9.22
N ASN A 158 -12.11 -3.04 -9.31
CA ASN A 158 -12.35 -2.11 -10.39
C ASN A 158 -12.00 -0.68 -9.91
N TRP A 159 -11.15 0.02 -10.67
CA TRP A 159 -10.70 1.37 -10.35
C TRP A 159 -11.82 2.38 -10.17
N TYR A 160 -12.93 2.23 -10.87
CA TYR A 160 -14.02 3.20 -10.88
C TYR A 160 -15.08 2.94 -9.81
N SER A 161 -15.07 1.75 -9.21
CA SER A 161 -16.16 1.32 -8.33
C SER A 161 -15.71 0.77 -6.97
N ASN A 162 -14.42 0.79 -6.61
CA ASN A 162 -13.93 0.32 -5.30
C ASN A 162 -13.73 1.49 -4.31
N PRO A 163 -14.04 1.36 -3.01
CA PRO A 163 -13.99 2.48 -2.08
C PRO A 163 -12.56 2.83 -1.60
N PHE A 164 -11.53 2.05 -1.93
CA PHE A 164 -10.18 2.22 -1.39
C PHE A 164 -9.32 3.18 -2.21
N LEU A 165 -9.48 3.13 -3.52
CA LEU A 165 -8.70 3.91 -4.49
C LEU A 165 -9.56 4.11 -5.74
N VAL A 166 -10.36 5.18 -5.76
CA VAL A 166 -11.31 5.46 -6.85
C VAL A 166 -10.65 6.33 -7.90
N LEU A 167 -10.55 5.83 -9.12
CA LEU A 167 -10.23 6.65 -10.29
C LEU A 167 -11.51 7.31 -10.80
N HIS A 168 -11.61 8.62 -10.68
CA HIS A 168 -12.67 9.41 -11.28
C HIS A 168 -12.25 9.83 -12.69
N SER A 169 -13.08 9.48 -13.68
CA SER A 169 -12.91 9.97 -15.04
C SER A 169 -13.17 11.49 -15.09
N PRO A 170 -12.52 12.20 -16.01
CA PRO A 170 -12.88 13.57 -16.37
C PRO A 170 -14.39 13.69 -16.64
N LYS A 171 -15.02 14.80 -16.23
CA LYS A 171 -16.43 15.09 -16.56
C LYS A 171 -16.56 15.94 -17.82
N SER A 172 -15.47 16.56 -18.28
CA SER A 172 -15.32 17.32 -19.51
C SER A 172 -13.91 17.12 -20.08
N ASP A 173 -13.68 17.56 -21.32
CA ASP A 173 -12.36 17.46 -21.98
C ASP A 173 -11.28 18.33 -21.27
N ASP A 174 -11.70 19.31 -20.47
CA ASP A 174 -10.81 20.17 -19.68
C ASP A 174 -10.51 19.61 -18.27
N ASP A 175 -11.15 18.51 -17.87
CA ASP A 175 -10.95 17.89 -16.56
C ASP A 175 -9.82 16.83 -16.59
N GLU A 176 -9.05 16.75 -15.52
CA GLU A 176 -8.04 15.69 -15.35
C GLU A 176 -8.61 14.50 -14.57
N TYR A 177 -7.99 13.32 -14.76
CA TYR A 177 -8.27 12.16 -13.92
C TYR A 177 -7.93 12.46 -12.45
N ARG A 178 -8.81 12.07 -11.53
CA ARG A 178 -8.63 12.28 -10.09
C ARG A 178 -8.65 10.95 -9.37
N ILE A 179 -7.73 10.75 -8.42
CA ILE A 179 -7.72 9.55 -7.59
C ILE A 179 -8.21 9.92 -6.20
N GLY A 180 -9.30 9.30 -5.76
CA GLY A 180 -9.86 9.45 -4.41
C GLY A 180 -9.44 8.31 -3.50
N ILE A 181 -9.30 8.61 -2.20
CA ILE A 181 -9.06 7.62 -1.13
C ILE A 181 -10.04 7.86 0.02
N PRO A 182 -10.30 6.84 0.86
CA PRO A 182 -11.05 7.03 2.10
C PRO A 182 -10.51 8.19 2.97
N LYS A 183 -11.41 8.88 3.69
CA LYS A 183 -11.10 9.73 4.85
C LYS A 183 -10.50 8.91 6.02
N HIS A 184 -10.24 9.62 7.11
CA HIS A 184 -9.41 9.23 8.26
C HIS A 184 -9.59 7.78 8.75
N ASN A 185 -8.51 7.23 9.34
CA ASN A 185 -8.38 5.91 9.95
C ASN A 185 -8.24 4.70 9.00
N ILE A 186 -8.27 4.90 7.69
CA ILE A 186 -7.80 3.89 6.71
C ILE A 186 -6.48 4.33 6.09
N TRP A 187 -5.47 3.47 6.16
CA TRP A 187 -4.19 3.63 5.49
C TRP A 187 -4.12 2.72 4.26
N VAL A 188 -4.07 3.29 3.07
CA VAL A 188 -4.03 2.57 1.80
C VAL A 188 -2.57 2.38 1.38
N GLU A 189 -2.16 1.12 1.37
CA GLU A 189 -0.85 0.67 0.90
C GLU A 189 -0.98 0.02 -0.48
N LEU A 190 -0.02 0.28 -1.34
CA LEU A 190 0.08 -0.27 -2.68
C LEU A 190 1.35 -1.09 -2.80
N PHE A 191 1.23 -2.34 -3.19
CA PHE A 191 2.33 -3.21 -3.58
C PHE A 191 2.44 -3.25 -5.10
N TYR A 192 3.30 -2.40 -5.64
CA TYR A 192 3.51 -2.24 -7.08
C TYR A 192 4.55 -3.24 -7.58
N THR A 193 4.20 -4.13 -8.51
CA THR A 193 5.01 -5.31 -8.84
C THR A 193 6.06 -5.10 -9.93
N GLU A 194 6.31 -3.86 -10.32
CA GLU A 194 7.31 -3.52 -11.36
C GLU A 194 8.40 -2.61 -10.78
N HIS A 195 9.53 -2.53 -11.48
CA HIS A 195 10.59 -1.57 -11.17
C HIS A 195 10.11 -0.14 -11.45
N VAL A 196 10.65 0.81 -10.67
CA VAL A 196 10.52 2.24 -10.93
C VAL A 196 11.86 2.75 -11.42
N ASP A 197 11.91 3.21 -12.66
CA ASP A 197 13.13 3.73 -13.27
C ASP A 197 13.30 5.21 -12.92
N SER A 198 14.53 5.73 -12.86
CA SER A 198 14.81 7.11 -12.46
C SER A 198 14.21 8.18 -13.38
N GLN A 199 13.76 7.77 -14.57
CA GLN A 199 13.11 8.62 -15.57
C GLN A 199 11.59 8.73 -15.39
N SER A 200 11.00 8.06 -14.39
CA SER A 200 9.55 7.93 -14.18
C SER A 200 8.86 9.21 -13.65
N GLY A 201 9.39 10.40 -13.92
CA GLY A 201 8.86 11.65 -13.36
C GLY A 201 8.95 11.74 -11.83
N GLU A 202 9.94 11.07 -11.24
CA GLU A 202 10.08 10.96 -9.79
C GLU A 202 10.53 12.25 -9.10
N ILE A 203 9.95 12.52 -7.93
CA ILE A 203 10.33 13.65 -7.09
C ILE A 203 10.88 13.13 -5.78
N TRP A 204 12.10 13.54 -5.47
CA TRP A 204 12.77 13.26 -4.20
C TRP A 204 12.66 14.46 -3.25
N GLU A 205 12.14 14.24 -2.05
CA GLU A 205 12.10 15.27 -1.00
C GLU A 205 12.69 14.74 0.32
N GLU A 206 13.22 15.66 1.12
CA GLU A 206 13.59 15.40 2.50
C GLU A 206 12.35 15.52 3.39
N VAL A 207 12.13 14.52 4.25
CA VAL A 207 10.97 14.47 5.14
C VAL A 207 11.41 14.30 6.60
N PRO A 208 10.78 15.02 7.54
CA PRO A 208 11.10 14.88 8.95
C PRO A 208 10.77 13.45 9.42
N LEU A 209 11.66 12.88 10.21
CA LEU A 209 11.45 11.58 10.84
C LEU A 209 10.56 11.73 12.08
N THR A 210 9.82 10.68 12.40
CA THR A 210 9.14 10.55 13.70
C THR A 210 10.15 10.74 14.85
N ARG A 211 9.76 11.43 15.93
CA ARG A 211 10.65 11.73 17.09
C ARG A 211 11.39 10.50 17.64
N ARG A 212 10.75 9.32 17.62
CA ARG A 212 11.36 8.03 18.02
C ARG A 212 12.56 7.59 17.16
N HIS A 213 12.65 8.04 15.91
CA HIS A 213 13.81 7.79 15.04
C HIS A 213 14.97 8.75 15.32
N TRP A 214 14.69 10.00 15.71
CA TRP A 214 15.72 10.99 16.07
C TRP A 214 16.52 10.55 17.31
N GLU A 215 15.83 10.03 18.32
CA GLU A 215 16.43 9.69 19.63
C GLU A 215 17.29 8.41 19.61
N THR A 216 17.19 7.56 18.57
CA THR A 216 17.86 6.24 18.57
C THR A 216 19.02 6.12 17.58
N GLY A 217 19.28 7.14 16.75
CA GLY A 217 20.41 7.16 15.79
C GLY A 217 20.41 6.02 14.76
N ARG A 218 19.35 5.20 14.72
CA ARG A 218 19.20 4.05 13.84
C ARG A 218 17.88 4.19 13.09
N GLN A 219 17.94 4.11 11.77
CA GLN A 219 16.80 3.61 10.98
C GLN A 219 16.58 2.17 11.43
N ARG A 220 15.86 1.97 12.53
CA ARG A 220 15.56 0.62 12.99
C ARG A 220 14.85 -0.07 11.83
N ARG A 221 15.36 -1.25 11.43
CA ARG A 221 14.54 -2.29 10.80
C ARG A 221 13.21 -2.24 11.54
N SER A 222 12.16 -1.85 10.83
CA SER A 222 10.76 -1.81 11.29
C SER A 222 10.63 -2.44 12.67
N PHE A 223 10.39 -1.63 13.71
CA PHE A 223 9.84 -2.20 14.95
C PHE A 223 8.78 -3.19 14.48
N ALA A 224 8.89 -4.46 14.85
CA ALA A 224 7.97 -5.49 14.42
C ALA A 224 6.62 -5.16 15.04
N LEU A 225 5.90 -4.24 14.41
CA LEU A 225 4.56 -3.87 14.78
C LEU A 225 3.78 -5.15 14.58
N THR A 226 3.29 -5.69 15.69
CA THR A 226 2.54 -6.94 15.66
C THR A 226 1.11 -6.62 15.24
N LYS A 227 0.58 -7.44 14.34
CA LYS A 227 -0.85 -7.41 13.99
C LYS A 227 -1.66 -7.49 15.29
N ARG A 228 -2.70 -6.65 15.39
CA ARG A 228 -3.61 -6.67 16.52
C ARG A 228 -4.50 -7.93 16.47
N ALA A 229 -4.16 -8.92 17.28
CA ALA A 229 -4.83 -10.23 17.30
C ALA A 229 -6.33 -10.19 17.63
N ARG A 230 -6.80 -9.17 18.38
CA ARG A 230 -8.20 -9.07 18.84
C ARG A 230 -9.04 -8.02 18.08
N CYS A 231 -8.57 -7.54 16.94
CA CYS A 231 -9.36 -6.62 16.12
C CYS A 231 -10.52 -7.36 15.45
N ARG A 232 -11.77 -6.93 15.68
CA ARG A 232 -12.97 -7.55 15.10
C ARG A 232 -13.12 -7.28 13.60
N GLU A 233 -12.58 -6.15 13.13
CA GLU A 233 -12.59 -5.80 11.70
C GLU A 233 -11.54 -6.60 10.93
N CYS A 234 -10.28 -6.58 11.39
CA CYS A 234 -9.15 -7.17 10.66
C CYS A 234 -8.94 -8.67 10.86
N ASN A 235 -9.69 -9.32 11.75
CA ASN A 235 -9.55 -10.75 11.99
C ASN A 235 -10.89 -11.46 11.75
N PHE A 236 -10.79 -12.70 11.29
CA PHE A 236 -11.88 -13.65 11.36
C PHE A 236 -12.13 -14.05 12.83
N PRO A 237 -13.38 -14.32 13.21
CA PRO A 237 -13.73 -14.87 14.53
C PRO A 237 -12.95 -16.13 14.89
#